data_AF-A0A9P9XB16-F1
#
_entry.id   AF-A0A9P9XB16-F1
#
_cell.length_a   1.000
_cell.length_b   1.000
_cell.length_c   1.000
_cell.angle_alpha   90.00
_cell.angle_beta   90.00
_cell.angle_gamma   90.00
#
_symmetry.space_group_name_H-M   'P 1'
#
loop_
_entity.id
_entity.type
_entity.pdbx_description
1 polymer ?
#
loop_
_entity_poly.entity_id
_entity_poly.type
_entity_poly.pdbx_seq_one_letter_code
_entity_poly.pdbx_strand_id
1 'polypeptide(L)'
;MEAIRQRITIPDSIKQIPDQLKPKSPKALDKGTDSIPTSLTPTPVSPPLATPSHGDVGAVLTIACATPIAAKPTAVLAAVLNPATYPAWNTFVPKATVSRPSGLAVPPMLADSAAAKNQPGELLLEGTHVTFEVHMTLDPAKTTTKQALVVTKLEEYTHAAPSTAVANGETQPVHRGRKGYRVCWKTGGLVPPFVLKSERVQEFLETEDGNGTEYRCWETFYGPLAQVLRFTMVGQLETGFAAWMEGLKNFSEGTLTQPPAAPATDAAATTAASTTAPATAPAPAPAVAAAS
;
A
#
# COMPACT_ATOMS: atom_id res chain seq x y z
N MET A 1 37.23 -19.17 -19.54
CA MET A 1 36.16 -19.62 -20.44
C MET A 1 35.45 -20.77 -19.76
N GLU A 2 34.11 -20.68 -19.71
CA GLU A 2 33.13 -21.79 -19.55
C GLU A 2 33.31 -22.74 -18.34
N ALA A 3 32.34 -23.02 -17.47
CA ALA A 3 30.91 -22.93 -17.57
C ALA A 3 30.33 -23.18 -16.18
N ILE A 4 29.42 -22.32 -15.70
CA ILE A 4 28.35 -22.73 -14.75
C ILE A 4 27.08 -21.98 -15.16
N ARG A 5 26.51 -22.37 -16.31
CA ARG A 5 25.08 -22.16 -16.59
C ARG A 5 24.34 -23.32 -15.93
N GLN A 6 23.98 -23.19 -14.66
CA GLN A 6 23.00 -24.09 -14.06
C GLN A 6 21.65 -23.82 -14.73
N ARG A 7 21.27 -24.72 -15.64
CA ARG A 7 19.89 -24.83 -16.13
C ARG A 7 19.01 -25.13 -14.92
N ILE A 8 18.16 -24.17 -14.56
CA ILE A 8 17.04 -24.38 -13.64
C ILE A 8 16.19 -25.49 -14.28
N THR A 9 16.30 -26.70 -13.73
CA THR A 9 15.48 -27.82 -14.18
C THR A 9 14.13 -27.65 -13.51
N ILE A 10 13.16 -27.23 -14.31
CA ILE A 10 11.76 -27.08 -13.91
C ILE A 10 11.29 -28.45 -13.39
N PRO A 11 10.81 -28.58 -12.13
CA PRO A 11 10.23 -29.82 -11.63
C PRO A 11 9.13 -30.32 -12.58
N ASP A 12 9.13 -31.62 -12.92
CA ASP A 12 8.18 -32.19 -13.88
C ASP A 12 6.70 -32.00 -13.46
N SER A 13 6.44 -31.75 -12.18
CA SER A 13 5.13 -31.36 -11.63
C SER A 13 4.55 -30.07 -12.22
N ILE A 14 5.38 -29.18 -12.80
CA ILE A 14 4.94 -27.94 -13.46
C ILE A 14 4.40 -28.21 -14.88
N LYS A 15 4.73 -29.36 -15.48
CA LYS A 15 4.19 -29.75 -16.80
C LYS A 15 2.71 -30.16 -16.76
N GLN A 16 2.17 -30.46 -15.58
CA GLN A 16 0.79 -30.89 -15.38
C GLN A 16 -0.14 -29.77 -14.90
N ILE A 17 0.36 -28.54 -14.77
CA ILE A 17 -0.47 -27.38 -14.45
C ILE A 17 -1.29 -27.04 -15.70
N PRO A 18 -2.64 -27.02 -15.63
CA PRO A 18 -3.48 -26.56 -16.74
C PRO A 18 -2.97 -25.21 -17.25
N ASP A 19 -2.94 -24.97 -18.57
CA ASP A 19 -2.39 -23.72 -19.13
C ASP A 19 -2.99 -22.44 -18.50
N GLN A 20 -4.22 -22.54 -18.00
CA GLN A 20 -4.93 -21.48 -17.27
C GLN A 20 -4.33 -21.11 -15.90
N LEU A 21 -3.51 -21.99 -15.31
CA LEU A 21 -2.82 -21.79 -14.02
C LEU A 21 -1.33 -21.46 -14.19
N LYS A 22 -0.82 -21.39 -15.44
CA LYS A 22 0.54 -20.93 -15.67
C LYS A 22 0.59 -19.43 -15.38
N PRO A 23 1.46 -18.96 -14.46
CA PRO A 23 1.57 -17.54 -14.17
C PRO A 23 1.97 -16.78 -15.44
N LYS A 24 1.33 -15.64 -15.68
CA LYS A 24 1.74 -14.73 -16.76
C LYS A 24 3.23 -14.43 -16.62
N SER A 25 3.94 -14.45 -17.76
CA SER A 25 5.36 -14.08 -17.78
C SER A 25 5.52 -12.67 -17.21
N PRO A 26 6.37 -12.47 -16.20
CA PRO A 26 6.62 -11.14 -15.65
C PRO A 26 7.07 -10.17 -16.74
N LYS A 27 6.65 -8.91 -16.63
CA LYS A 27 7.11 -7.86 -17.53
C LYS A 27 8.58 -7.56 -17.23
N ALA A 28 9.42 -7.65 -18.27
CA ALA A 28 10.82 -7.26 -18.14
C ALA A 28 10.90 -5.74 -17.93
N LEU A 29 11.57 -5.35 -16.86
CA LEU A 29 11.95 -3.96 -16.60
C LEU A 29 13.48 -3.86 -16.66
N ASP A 30 13.97 -2.70 -17.11
CA ASP A 30 15.38 -2.36 -16.93
C ASP A 30 15.72 -2.31 -15.43
N LYS A 31 17.00 -2.41 -15.08
CA LYS A 31 17.39 -2.47 -13.66
C LYS A 31 16.96 -1.21 -12.89
N GLY A 32 16.24 -1.41 -11.79
CA GLY A 32 15.91 -0.37 -10.82
C GLY A 32 14.45 0.08 -10.87
N THR A 33 14.06 0.94 -9.93
CA THR A 33 12.68 1.46 -9.80
C THR A 33 12.40 2.59 -10.80
N ASP A 34 13.43 3.24 -11.31
CA ASP A 34 13.33 4.29 -12.33
C ASP A 34 12.78 3.78 -13.66
N SER A 35 12.92 2.47 -13.94
CA SER A 35 12.44 1.83 -15.17
C SER A 35 10.94 1.53 -15.20
N ILE A 36 10.23 1.71 -14.08
CA ILE A 36 8.77 1.62 -14.06
C ILE A 36 8.21 2.75 -14.95
N PRO A 37 7.47 2.44 -16.03
CA PRO A 37 6.92 3.47 -16.90
C PRO A 37 5.83 4.27 -16.17
N THR A 38 5.57 5.49 -16.63
CA THR A 38 4.57 6.40 -16.03
C THR A 38 3.15 5.82 -16.00
N SER A 39 2.85 4.88 -16.89
CA SER A 39 1.61 4.10 -16.88
C SER A 39 1.95 2.61 -16.96
N LEU A 40 1.53 1.87 -15.94
CA LEU A 40 1.73 0.44 -15.82
C LEU A 40 0.52 -0.18 -15.13
N THR A 41 -0.25 -0.98 -15.87
CA THR A 41 -1.25 -1.86 -15.25
C THR A 41 -0.55 -2.82 -14.28
N PRO A 42 -1.15 -3.13 -13.12
CA PRO A 42 -0.57 -4.05 -12.15
C PRO A 42 -0.11 -5.34 -12.79
N THR A 43 1.18 -5.65 -12.66
CA THR A 43 1.79 -6.84 -13.24
C THR A 43 2.97 -7.30 -12.40
N PRO A 44 3.27 -8.60 -12.38
CA PRO A 44 4.58 -9.10 -11.98
C PRO A 44 5.68 -8.48 -12.85
N VAL A 45 6.79 -8.09 -12.24
CA VAL A 45 7.96 -7.54 -12.95
C VAL A 45 9.21 -8.38 -12.70
N SER A 46 10.16 -8.31 -13.64
CA SER A 46 11.45 -9.00 -13.55
C SER A 46 12.60 -8.10 -14.02
N PRO A 47 13.74 -8.05 -13.30
CA PRO A 47 13.99 -8.69 -12.00
C PRO A 47 13.09 -8.10 -10.88
N PRO A 48 12.87 -8.82 -9.75
CA PRO A 48 12.20 -8.24 -8.59
C PRO A 48 12.86 -6.93 -8.15
N LEU A 49 12.05 -5.95 -7.77
CA LEU A 49 12.54 -4.62 -7.42
C LEU A 49 13.02 -4.60 -5.97
N ALA A 50 14.15 -3.92 -5.76
CA ALA A 50 14.65 -3.65 -4.43
C ALA A 50 13.66 -2.80 -3.63
N THR A 51 13.65 -3.01 -2.32
CA THR A 51 12.89 -2.17 -1.39
C THR A 51 13.84 -1.52 -0.39
N PRO A 52 13.53 -0.31 0.12
CA PRO A 52 14.48 0.47 0.93
C PRO A 52 15.07 -0.28 2.12
N SER A 53 14.36 -1.28 2.65
CA SER A 53 14.78 -1.94 3.88
C SER A 53 15.19 -3.39 3.73
N HIS A 54 14.83 -4.04 2.62
CA HIS A 54 15.21 -5.43 2.36
C HIS A 54 16.16 -5.58 1.17
N GLY A 55 16.35 -4.53 0.36
CA GLY A 55 17.15 -4.61 -0.86
C GLY A 55 16.54 -5.59 -1.87
N ASP A 56 17.37 -6.10 -2.77
CA ASP A 56 17.02 -7.08 -3.80
C ASP A 56 17.35 -8.53 -3.40
N VAL A 57 18.21 -8.73 -2.39
CA VAL A 57 18.64 -10.06 -1.94
C VAL A 57 17.46 -10.85 -1.37
N GLY A 58 17.18 -12.01 -1.97
CA GLY A 58 16.08 -12.89 -1.57
C GLY A 58 14.70 -12.40 -1.99
N ALA A 59 14.61 -11.36 -2.83
CA ALA A 59 13.37 -10.94 -3.47
C ALA A 59 12.88 -12.03 -4.43
N VAL A 60 11.61 -12.40 -4.31
CA VAL A 60 11.02 -13.53 -5.07
C VAL A 60 10.03 -13.05 -6.12
N LEU A 61 9.17 -12.10 -5.74
CA LEU A 61 8.08 -11.59 -6.56
C LEU A 61 7.94 -10.10 -6.29
N THR A 62 7.80 -9.31 -7.36
CA THR A 62 7.36 -7.92 -7.25
C THR A 62 6.15 -7.73 -8.14
N ILE A 63 5.07 -7.18 -7.58
CA ILE A 63 3.97 -6.60 -8.35
C ILE A 63 4.20 -5.10 -8.40
N ALA A 64 4.17 -4.51 -9.59
CA ALA A 64 4.30 -3.07 -9.78
C ALA A 64 3.14 -2.53 -10.61
N CYS A 65 2.73 -1.30 -10.31
CA CYS A 65 1.77 -0.53 -11.07
C CYS A 65 2.16 0.96 -11.04
N ALA A 66 1.66 1.70 -12.01
CA ALA A 66 1.88 3.14 -12.11
C ALA A 66 0.73 3.78 -12.87
N THR A 67 0.37 5.00 -12.49
CA THR A 67 -0.60 5.80 -13.23
C THR A 67 -0.32 7.30 -13.02
N PRO A 68 -0.54 8.14 -14.04
CA PRO A 68 -0.65 9.57 -13.81
C PRO A 68 -1.96 9.86 -13.05
N ILE A 69 -1.90 10.83 -12.14
CA ILE A 69 -3.03 11.35 -11.36
C ILE A 69 -3.04 12.87 -11.50
N ALA A 70 -4.15 13.45 -11.95
CA ALA A 70 -4.35 14.89 -12.12
C ALA A 70 -4.66 15.59 -10.78
N ALA A 71 -3.76 15.39 -9.81
CA ALA A 71 -3.81 16.01 -8.48
C ALA A 71 -2.38 16.24 -7.97
N LYS A 72 -2.21 17.17 -7.02
CA LYS A 72 -0.90 17.45 -6.41
C LYS A 72 -0.39 16.24 -5.61
N PRO A 73 0.92 15.92 -5.64
CA PRO A 73 1.45 14.75 -4.93
C PRO A 73 1.16 14.72 -3.43
N THR A 74 1.20 15.87 -2.77
CA THR A 74 0.86 15.99 -1.34
C THR A 74 -0.62 15.72 -1.05
N ALA A 75 -1.53 16.00 -1.99
CA ALA A 75 -2.94 15.69 -1.86
C ALA A 75 -3.19 14.18 -2.02
N VAL A 76 -2.56 13.54 -3.01
CA VAL A 76 -2.64 12.09 -3.21
C VAL A 76 -2.03 11.35 -2.01
N LEU A 77 -0.86 11.80 -1.55
CA LEU A 77 -0.20 11.26 -0.36
C LEU A 77 -1.09 11.42 0.88
N ALA A 78 -1.69 12.59 1.10
CA ALA A 78 -2.59 12.81 2.23
C ALA A 78 -3.79 11.84 2.24
N ALA A 79 -4.34 11.49 1.06
CA ALA A 79 -5.38 10.47 0.96
C ALA A 79 -4.86 9.09 1.42
N VAL A 80 -3.67 8.68 0.95
CA VAL A 80 -3.05 7.40 1.36
C VAL A 80 -2.70 7.37 2.85
N LEU A 81 -2.30 8.50 3.44
CA LEU A 81 -1.92 8.56 4.86
C LEU A 81 -3.12 8.67 5.81
N ASN A 82 -4.33 8.96 5.32
CA ASN A 82 -5.51 9.13 6.15
C ASN A 82 -6.43 7.89 6.06
N PRO A 83 -6.46 7.03 7.10
CA PRO A 83 -7.31 5.84 7.16
C PRO A 83 -8.79 6.11 6.92
N ALA A 84 -9.29 7.28 7.30
CA ALA A 84 -10.71 7.63 7.17
C ALA A 84 -11.16 7.76 5.70
N THR A 85 -10.22 7.92 4.76
CA THR A 85 -10.54 8.02 3.33
C THR A 85 -10.69 6.65 2.67
N TYR A 86 -10.07 5.59 3.20
CA TYR A 86 -10.01 4.27 2.57
C TYR A 86 -11.38 3.70 2.16
N PRO A 87 -12.43 3.76 3.00
CA PRO A 87 -13.75 3.26 2.60
C PRO A 87 -14.33 3.93 1.35
N ALA A 88 -13.93 5.16 1.04
CA ALA A 88 -14.45 5.94 -0.07
C ALA A 88 -13.84 5.54 -1.42
N TRP A 89 -12.62 5.00 -1.43
CA TRP A 89 -11.87 4.81 -2.66
C TRP A 89 -11.22 3.44 -2.81
N ASN A 90 -11.08 2.66 -1.75
CA ASN A 90 -10.29 1.44 -1.77
C ASN A 90 -11.13 0.19 -1.50
N THR A 91 -11.67 -0.43 -2.54
CA THR A 91 -12.43 -1.70 -2.39
C THR A 91 -11.54 -2.89 -2.05
N PHE A 92 -10.24 -2.81 -2.33
CA PHE A 92 -9.28 -3.84 -1.96
C PHE A 92 -8.90 -3.79 -0.47
N VAL A 93 -8.80 -2.58 0.08
CA VAL A 93 -8.59 -2.31 1.51
C VAL A 93 -9.60 -1.29 2.00
N PRO A 94 -10.87 -1.68 2.24
CA PRO A 94 -11.91 -0.72 2.63
C PRO A 94 -11.70 -0.16 4.04
N LYS A 95 -10.87 -0.79 4.87
CA LYS A 95 -10.62 -0.33 6.24
C LYS A 95 -9.16 -0.43 6.62
N ALA A 96 -8.61 0.69 7.09
CA ALA A 96 -7.33 0.77 7.76
C ALA A 96 -7.57 1.17 9.23
N THR A 97 -7.00 0.44 10.18
CA THR A 97 -7.14 0.74 11.61
C THR A 97 -5.77 0.93 12.24
N VAL A 98 -5.52 2.10 12.82
CA VAL A 98 -4.31 2.38 13.58
C VAL A 98 -4.32 1.54 14.85
N SER A 99 -3.39 0.60 14.97
CA SER A 99 -3.23 -0.24 16.16
C SER A 99 -2.21 0.36 17.14
N ARG A 100 -1.22 1.09 16.62
CA ARG A 100 -0.30 1.90 17.40
C ARG A 100 0.04 3.17 16.61
N PRO A 101 -0.38 4.36 17.05
CA PRO A 101 -0.06 5.59 16.36
C PRO A 101 1.44 5.88 16.40
N SER A 102 1.91 6.66 15.42
CA SER A 102 3.21 7.31 15.55
C SER A 102 3.20 8.33 16.70
N GLY A 103 4.33 8.48 17.39
CA GLY A 103 4.56 9.58 18.32
C GLY A 103 5.03 10.87 17.62
N LEU A 104 5.10 10.88 16.30
CA LEU A 104 5.60 12.01 15.51
C LEU A 104 4.49 13.01 15.21
N ALA A 105 4.87 14.28 15.07
CA ALA A 105 3.99 15.32 14.54
C ALA A 105 3.78 15.16 13.02
N VAL A 106 2.74 15.82 12.48
CA VAL A 106 2.51 15.86 11.03
C VAL A 106 3.72 16.51 10.34
N PRO A 107 4.37 15.82 9.38
CA PRO A 107 5.55 16.37 8.70
C PRO A 107 5.25 17.67 7.93
N PRO A 108 6.19 18.64 7.88
CA PRO A 108 6.01 19.91 7.17
C PRO A 108 5.61 19.77 5.70
N MET A 109 6.05 18.69 5.03
CA MET A 109 5.69 18.40 3.63
C MET A 109 4.18 18.24 3.40
N LEU A 110 3.40 18.00 4.47
CA LEU A 110 1.94 17.84 4.43
C LEU A 110 1.19 19.10 4.91
N ALA A 111 1.88 20.18 5.25
CA ALA A 111 1.27 21.38 5.84
C ALA A 111 0.18 22.02 4.96
N ASP A 112 0.36 21.97 3.64
CA ASP A 112 -0.60 22.52 2.67
C ASP A 112 -1.64 21.50 2.18
N SER A 113 -1.70 20.32 2.81
CA SER A 113 -2.61 19.24 2.43
C SER A 113 -3.79 19.08 3.41
N ALA A 114 -4.78 18.27 3.04
CA ALA A 114 -5.88 17.94 3.94
C ALA A 114 -5.42 17.26 5.24
N ALA A 115 -4.27 16.58 5.22
CA ALA A 115 -3.71 15.90 6.39
C ALA A 115 -3.29 16.87 7.51
N ALA A 116 -3.04 18.15 7.22
CA ALA A 116 -2.72 19.15 8.23
C ALA A 116 -3.86 19.40 9.24
N LYS A 117 -5.09 19.01 8.88
CA LYS A 117 -6.29 19.15 9.74
C LYS A 117 -6.50 17.95 10.67
N ASN A 118 -5.76 16.86 10.46
CA ASN A 118 -5.88 15.64 11.25
C ASN A 118 -4.98 15.69 12.48
N GLN A 119 -5.39 14.98 13.54
CA GLN A 119 -4.50 14.74 14.67
C GLN A 119 -3.38 13.77 14.23
N PRO A 120 -2.13 13.92 14.70
CA PRO A 120 -1.04 13.05 14.26
C PRO A 120 -1.31 11.55 14.47
N GLY A 121 -2.03 11.19 15.54
CA GLY A 121 -2.41 9.80 15.83
C GLY A 121 -3.50 9.21 14.92
N GLU A 122 -4.16 10.04 14.11
CA GLU A 122 -5.13 9.59 13.10
C GLU A 122 -4.46 9.25 11.76
N LEU A 123 -3.22 9.71 11.55
CA LEU A 123 -2.50 9.54 10.31
C LEU A 123 -1.54 8.35 10.36
N LEU A 124 -1.28 7.76 9.20
CA LEU A 124 -0.32 6.69 8.99
C LEU A 124 1.10 7.24 8.84
N LEU A 125 1.61 7.91 9.87
CA LEU A 125 2.97 8.48 9.87
C LEU A 125 4.05 7.40 10.10
N GLU A 126 5.32 7.73 9.88
CA GLU A 126 6.44 6.81 10.13
C GLU A 126 6.40 6.24 11.56
N GLY A 127 6.60 4.92 11.68
CA GLY A 127 6.48 4.16 12.93
C GLY A 127 5.04 3.73 13.30
N THR A 128 4.01 4.19 12.58
CA THR A 128 2.63 3.77 12.83
C THR A 128 2.46 2.30 12.52
N HIS A 129 1.85 1.55 13.45
CA HIS A 129 1.34 0.22 13.18
C HIS A 129 -0.12 0.31 12.76
N VAL A 130 -0.44 -0.35 11.65
CA VAL A 130 -1.78 -0.34 11.05
C VAL A 130 -2.21 -1.76 10.76
N THR A 131 -3.50 -2.03 10.90
CA THR A 131 -4.12 -3.26 10.40
C THR A 131 -5.01 -2.92 9.22
N PHE A 132 -4.68 -3.48 8.05
CA PHE A 132 -5.48 -3.40 6.84
C PHE A 132 -6.47 -4.56 6.79
N GLU A 133 -7.70 -4.23 6.46
CA GLU A 133 -8.75 -5.16 6.13
C GLU A 133 -8.69 -5.43 4.62
N VAL A 134 -8.11 -6.57 4.21
CA VAL A 134 -7.86 -6.88 2.80
C VAL A 134 -8.95 -7.79 2.26
N HIS A 135 -9.60 -7.35 1.19
CA HIS A 135 -10.66 -8.05 0.49
C HIS A 135 -10.13 -8.60 -0.84
N MET A 136 -9.52 -9.79 -0.81
CA MET A 136 -8.85 -10.41 -1.99
C MET A 136 -9.77 -10.65 -3.20
N THR A 137 -11.09 -10.69 -2.98
CA THR A 137 -12.09 -10.89 -4.03
C THR A 137 -12.86 -9.62 -4.38
N LEU A 138 -12.55 -8.50 -3.72
CA LEU A 138 -13.27 -7.21 -3.79
C LEU A 138 -14.76 -7.25 -3.40
N ASP A 139 -15.24 -8.41 -2.94
CA ASP A 139 -16.61 -8.61 -2.49
C ASP A 139 -16.70 -8.33 -0.98
N PRO A 140 -17.45 -7.31 -0.54
CA PRO A 140 -17.54 -6.93 0.87
C PRO A 140 -18.23 -8.00 1.73
N ALA A 141 -18.93 -8.96 1.12
CA ALA A 141 -19.57 -10.07 1.83
C ALA A 141 -18.63 -11.28 2.03
N LYS A 142 -17.44 -11.29 1.42
CA LYS A 142 -16.50 -12.41 1.47
C LYS A 142 -15.40 -12.20 2.51
N THR A 143 -14.65 -13.29 2.77
CA THR A 143 -13.61 -13.35 3.79
C THR A 143 -12.61 -12.21 3.69
N THR A 144 -12.61 -11.40 4.74
CA THR A 144 -11.61 -10.41 5.06
C THR A 144 -10.34 -11.07 5.59
N THR A 145 -9.18 -10.69 5.06
CA THR A 145 -7.88 -10.97 5.69
C THR A 145 -7.39 -9.74 6.43
N LYS A 146 -7.02 -9.87 7.71
CA LYS A 146 -6.37 -8.79 8.45
C LYS A 146 -4.87 -8.86 8.25
N GLN A 147 -4.30 -7.84 7.62
CA GLN A 147 -2.87 -7.72 7.42
C GLN A 147 -2.31 -6.63 8.35
N ALA A 148 -1.40 -7.00 9.24
CA ALA A 148 -0.68 -6.02 10.06
C ALA A 148 0.49 -5.44 9.26
N LEU A 149 0.65 -4.12 9.26
CA LEU A 149 1.76 -3.42 8.65
C LEU A 149 2.35 -2.37 9.58
N VAL A 150 3.58 -1.96 9.27
CA VAL A 150 4.26 -0.83 9.91
C VAL A 150 4.73 0.14 8.83
N VAL A 151 4.51 1.44 9.03
CA VAL A 151 5.10 2.49 8.18
C VAL A 151 6.57 2.60 8.54
N THR A 152 7.45 2.29 7.60
CA THR A 152 8.89 2.25 7.85
C THR A 152 9.66 3.41 7.26
N LYS A 153 9.03 4.16 6.36
CA LYS A 153 9.61 5.37 5.79
C LYS A 153 8.51 6.32 5.35
N LEU A 154 8.65 7.60 5.68
CA LEU A 154 7.85 8.68 5.11
C LEU A 154 8.75 9.89 4.85
N GLU A 155 9.05 10.18 3.59
CA GLU A 155 10.02 11.22 3.24
C GLU A 155 9.67 12.01 1.98
N GLU A 156 10.22 13.22 1.91
CA GLU A 156 10.34 14.03 0.68
C GLU A 156 11.71 13.77 0.06
N TYR A 157 11.78 13.69 -1.26
CA TYR A 157 13.02 13.56 -2.01
C TYR A 157 12.97 14.40 -3.29
N THR A 158 14.14 14.69 -3.86
CA THR A 158 14.24 15.31 -5.19
C THR A 158 14.65 14.25 -6.20
N HIS A 159 13.83 14.04 -7.22
CA HIS A 159 14.18 13.18 -8.34
C HIS A 159 15.00 13.99 -9.35
N ALA A 160 16.22 13.53 -9.61
CA ALA A 160 17.08 14.16 -10.60
C ALA A 160 16.48 13.92 -11.99
N ALA A 161 16.14 15.00 -12.70
CA ALA A 161 15.73 14.87 -14.09
C ALA A 161 16.90 14.27 -14.92
N PRO A 162 16.64 13.32 -15.84
CA PRO A 162 17.66 12.89 -16.78
C PRO A 162 18.10 14.10 -17.62
N SER A 163 19.35 14.53 -17.40
CA SER A 163 20.00 15.62 -18.11
C SER A 163 20.37 15.17 -19.53
N THR A 164 19.45 15.26 -20.47
CA THR A 164 19.78 15.28 -21.90
C THR A 164 18.87 16.24 -22.66
N ALA A 165 19.10 17.54 -22.48
CA ALA A 165 18.73 18.53 -23.48
C ALA A 165 20.00 19.31 -23.85
N VAL A 166 20.70 18.85 -24.90
CA VAL A 166 21.61 19.71 -25.64
C VAL A 166 20.79 20.25 -26.82
N ALA A 167 20.20 21.42 -26.63
CA ALA A 167 19.56 22.15 -27.72
C ALA A 167 20.34 23.44 -27.97
N ASN A 168 21.02 23.50 -29.12
CA ASN A 168 21.43 24.71 -29.83
C ASN A 168 22.27 25.75 -29.08
N GLY A 169 23.24 25.36 -28.26
CA GLY A 169 24.29 26.29 -27.78
C GLY A 169 23.81 27.45 -26.91
N GLU A 170 22.54 27.48 -26.51
CA GLU A 170 21.96 28.45 -25.59
C GLU A 170 21.58 27.75 -24.29
N THR A 171 22.15 28.24 -23.18
CA THR A 171 21.94 27.73 -21.83
C THR A 171 20.51 28.05 -21.37
N GLN A 172 19.54 27.19 -21.70
CA GLN A 172 18.24 27.21 -21.02
C GLN A 172 18.40 26.72 -19.57
N PRO A 173 17.66 27.30 -18.60
CA PRO A 173 17.88 27.03 -17.19
C PRO A 173 17.61 25.56 -16.89
N VAL A 174 18.60 24.96 -16.24
CA VAL A 174 18.61 23.63 -15.65
C VAL A 174 17.22 23.27 -15.10
N HIS A 175 16.60 22.22 -15.62
CA HIS A 175 15.36 21.68 -15.05
C HIS A 175 15.56 21.46 -13.56
N ARG A 176 14.83 22.23 -12.74
CA ARG A 176 14.77 22.05 -11.28
C ARG A 176 14.31 20.61 -11.05
N GLY A 177 15.07 19.83 -10.28
CA GLY A 177 14.69 18.45 -9.96
C GLY A 177 13.24 18.38 -9.47
N ARG A 178 12.53 17.32 -9.85
CA ARG A 178 11.09 17.14 -9.54
C ARG A 178 10.95 16.74 -8.07
N LYS A 179 10.00 17.34 -7.34
CA LYS A 179 9.76 16.91 -5.97
C LYS A 179 9.01 15.59 -5.96
N GLY A 180 9.46 14.68 -5.12
CA GLY A 180 8.84 13.39 -4.91
C GLY A 180 8.59 13.13 -3.43
N TYR A 181 7.60 12.31 -3.15
CA TYR A 181 7.30 11.83 -1.82
C TYR A 181 7.24 10.32 -1.82
N ARG A 182 7.70 9.69 -0.73
CA ARG A 182 7.72 8.24 -0.61
C ARG A 182 7.18 7.80 0.73
N VAL A 183 6.33 6.77 0.69
CA VAL A 183 5.89 6.03 1.88
C VAL A 183 6.13 4.53 1.70
N CYS A 184 6.71 3.90 2.73
CA CYS A 184 7.03 2.48 2.74
C CYS A 184 6.32 1.76 3.87
N TRP A 185 5.82 0.56 3.58
CA TRP A 185 5.04 -0.27 4.50
C TRP A 185 5.63 -1.66 4.51
N LYS A 186 5.87 -2.23 5.69
CA LYS A 186 6.28 -3.63 5.80
C LYS A 186 5.22 -4.47 6.46
N THR A 187 5.15 -5.74 6.08
CA THR A 187 4.39 -6.73 6.85
C THR A 187 4.93 -6.80 8.28
N GLY A 188 4.03 -6.58 9.23
CA GLY A 188 4.22 -6.93 10.63
C GLY A 188 3.38 -8.17 10.99
N GLY A 189 3.08 -8.31 12.28
CA GLY A 189 2.21 -9.38 12.78
C GLY A 189 2.97 -10.65 13.15
N LEU A 190 2.23 -11.76 13.24
CA LEU A 190 2.71 -13.02 13.83
C LEU A 190 3.39 -13.95 12.83
N VAL A 191 3.29 -13.69 11.52
CA VAL A 191 3.99 -14.50 10.51
C VAL A 191 5.48 -14.23 10.62
N PRO A 192 6.33 -15.24 10.88
CA PRO A 192 7.76 -15.02 11.01
C PRO A 192 8.37 -14.46 9.71
N PRO A 193 9.22 -13.42 9.77
CA PRO A 193 9.75 -12.75 8.57
C PRO A 193 10.58 -13.64 7.63
N PHE A 194 11.10 -14.77 8.13
CA PHE A 194 11.80 -15.76 7.29
C PHE A 194 10.85 -16.63 6.46
N VAL A 195 9.57 -16.71 6.84
CA VAL A 195 8.52 -17.43 6.09
C VAL A 195 7.97 -16.55 4.98
N LEU A 196 7.55 -15.35 5.35
CA LEU A 196 7.05 -14.32 4.45
C LEU A 196 7.32 -12.96 5.05
N LYS A 197 7.90 -12.08 4.24
CA LYS A 197 7.87 -10.65 4.49
C LYS A 197 7.61 -9.95 3.17
N SER A 198 6.96 -8.80 3.22
CA SER A 198 6.84 -7.90 2.08
C SER A 198 7.11 -6.46 2.50
N GLU A 199 7.59 -5.68 1.55
CA GLU A 199 7.67 -4.23 1.67
C GLU A 199 6.98 -3.60 0.45
N ARG A 200 5.96 -2.79 0.72
CA ARG A 200 5.27 -1.97 -0.27
C ARG A 200 5.88 -0.58 -0.26
N VAL A 201 6.20 -0.07 -1.44
CA VAL A 201 6.70 1.28 -1.64
C VAL A 201 5.72 2.00 -2.55
N GLN A 202 5.36 3.22 -2.15
CA GLN A 202 4.53 4.13 -2.94
C GLN A 202 5.29 5.44 -3.10
N GLU A 203 5.46 5.84 -4.35
CA GLU A 203 6.10 7.09 -4.74
C GLU A 203 5.09 8.00 -5.43
N PHE A 204 5.15 9.28 -5.06
CA PHE A 204 4.29 10.35 -5.57
C PHE A 204 5.22 11.44 -6.10
N LEU A 205 5.51 11.38 -7.39
CA LEU A 205 6.44 12.30 -8.02
C LEU A 205 5.67 13.38 -8.78
N GLU A 206 6.02 14.65 -8.62
CA GLU A 206 5.43 15.73 -9.44
C GLU A 206 5.60 15.40 -10.93
N THR A 207 4.59 15.65 -11.76
CA THR A 207 4.72 15.55 -13.22
C THR A 207 5.64 16.64 -13.77
N GLU A 208 6.14 16.47 -15.00
CA GLU A 208 7.03 17.45 -15.64
C GLU A 208 6.39 18.85 -15.79
N ASP A 209 5.07 18.91 -15.98
CA ASP A 209 4.30 20.15 -16.06
C ASP A 209 3.93 20.74 -14.68
N GLY A 210 4.25 20.04 -13.59
CA GLY A 210 3.99 20.44 -12.21
C GLY A 210 2.51 20.40 -11.79
N ASN A 211 1.60 19.92 -12.64
CA ASN A 211 0.15 19.97 -12.40
C ASN A 211 -0.44 18.64 -11.90
N GLY A 212 0.37 17.60 -11.78
CA GLY A 212 -0.09 16.26 -11.42
C GLY A 212 0.93 15.45 -10.66
N THR A 213 0.59 14.18 -10.49
CA THR A 213 1.40 13.17 -9.81
C THR A 213 1.64 12.00 -10.74
N GLU A 214 2.90 11.63 -10.94
CA GLU A 214 3.27 10.29 -11.39
C GLU A 214 3.29 9.36 -10.18
N TYR A 215 2.22 8.59 -10.02
CA TYR A 215 2.12 7.60 -8.95
C TYR A 215 2.78 6.29 -9.38
N ARG A 216 3.70 5.79 -8.57
CA ARG A 216 4.31 4.46 -8.71
C ARG A 216 4.11 3.67 -7.44
N CYS A 217 3.72 2.42 -7.56
CA CYS A 217 3.56 1.52 -6.43
C CYS A 217 4.16 0.16 -6.79
N TRP A 218 4.95 -0.38 -5.88
CA TRP A 218 5.38 -1.76 -5.98
C TRP A 218 5.40 -2.42 -4.61
N GLU A 219 5.14 -3.72 -4.60
CA GLU A 219 5.33 -4.54 -3.42
C GLU A 219 6.18 -5.73 -3.77
N THR A 220 7.28 -5.89 -3.02
CA THR A 220 8.20 -7.01 -3.18
C THR A 220 8.00 -7.98 -2.03
N PHE A 221 7.79 -9.25 -2.37
CA PHE A 221 7.63 -10.37 -1.47
C PHE A 221 8.92 -11.19 -1.40
N TYR A 222 9.28 -11.60 -0.19
CA TYR A 222 10.48 -12.35 0.13
C TYR A 222 10.13 -13.64 0.88
N GLY A 223 11.03 -14.63 0.81
CA GLY A 223 10.90 -15.89 1.53
C GLY A 223 10.18 -17.00 0.75
N PRO A 224 10.14 -18.22 1.29
CA PRO A 224 9.62 -19.39 0.60
C PRO A 224 8.13 -19.27 0.26
N LEU A 225 7.31 -18.64 1.13
CA LEU A 225 5.88 -18.50 0.89
C LEU A 225 5.58 -17.54 -0.29
N ALA A 226 6.51 -16.63 -0.62
CA ALA A 226 6.38 -15.76 -1.78
C ALA A 226 6.37 -16.55 -3.11
N GLN A 227 7.04 -17.71 -3.16
CA GLN A 227 6.96 -18.60 -4.33
C GLN A 227 5.54 -19.14 -4.51
N VAL A 228 4.89 -19.52 -3.41
CA VAL A 228 3.50 -20.01 -3.46
C VAL A 228 2.55 -18.91 -3.91
N LEU A 229 2.69 -17.68 -3.37
CA LEU A 229 1.89 -16.53 -3.79
C LEU A 229 2.02 -16.24 -5.28
N ARG A 230 3.25 -16.32 -5.82
CA ARG A 230 3.53 -16.15 -7.25
C ARG A 230 2.73 -17.12 -8.14
N PHE A 231 2.51 -18.35 -7.70
CA PHE A 231 1.77 -19.35 -8.49
C PHE A 231 0.26 -19.36 -8.22
N THR A 232 -0.19 -18.92 -7.04
CA THR A 232 -1.58 -19.15 -6.58
C THR A 232 -2.42 -17.88 -6.45
N MET A 233 -1.82 -16.72 -6.18
CA MET A 233 -2.56 -15.49 -5.83
C MET A 233 -2.18 -14.29 -6.69
N VAL A 234 -1.30 -14.46 -7.68
CA VAL A 234 -0.80 -13.34 -8.49
C VAL A 234 -1.91 -12.55 -9.17
N GLY A 235 -2.92 -13.23 -9.74
CA GLY A 235 -4.05 -12.56 -10.38
C GLY A 235 -4.96 -11.79 -9.41
N GLN A 236 -5.11 -12.29 -8.18
CA GLN A 236 -5.84 -11.58 -7.13
C GLN A 236 -5.06 -10.35 -6.65
N LEU A 237 -3.73 -10.46 -6.55
CA LEU A 237 -2.86 -9.32 -6.22
C LEU A 237 -2.90 -8.26 -7.33
N GLU A 238 -2.80 -8.66 -8.61
CA GLU A 238 -2.97 -7.73 -9.74
C GLU A 238 -4.31 -7.00 -9.66
N THR A 239 -5.40 -7.72 -9.40
CA THR A 239 -6.75 -7.16 -9.27
C THR A 239 -6.88 -6.20 -8.09
N GLY A 240 -6.31 -6.56 -6.93
CA GLY A 240 -6.31 -5.72 -5.74
C GLY A 240 -5.49 -4.43 -5.94
N PHE A 241 -4.33 -4.54 -6.59
CA PHE A 241 -3.52 -3.37 -6.96
C PHE A 241 -4.23 -2.48 -7.99
N ALA A 242 -5.00 -3.05 -8.92
CA ALA A 242 -5.78 -2.28 -9.88
C ALA A 242 -6.86 -1.47 -9.15
N ALA A 243 -7.64 -2.12 -8.28
CA ALA A 243 -8.66 -1.46 -7.48
C ALA A 243 -8.08 -0.36 -6.57
N TRP A 244 -6.92 -0.60 -5.95
CA TRP A 244 -6.21 0.41 -5.16
C TRP A 244 -5.81 1.62 -6.02
N MET A 245 -5.14 1.35 -7.15
CA MET A 245 -4.60 2.39 -8.03
C MET A 245 -5.71 3.24 -8.68
N GLU A 246 -6.72 2.60 -9.26
CA GLU A 246 -7.85 3.28 -9.91
C GLU A 246 -8.69 4.04 -8.90
N GLY A 247 -8.97 3.43 -7.74
CA GLY A 247 -9.67 4.06 -6.64
C GLY A 247 -8.99 5.33 -6.15
N LEU A 248 -7.68 5.24 -5.87
CA LEU A 248 -6.89 6.38 -5.42
C LEU A 248 -6.86 7.51 -6.45
N LYS A 249 -6.67 7.16 -7.73
CA LYS A 249 -6.70 8.10 -8.85
C LYS A 249 -8.05 8.84 -8.89
N ASN A 250 -9.14 8.08 -8.95
CA ASN A 250 -10.47 8.66 -9.10
C ASN A 250 -10.88 9.52 -7.89
N PHE A 251 -10.49 9.10 -6.68
CA PHE A 251 -10.71 9.91 -5.47
C PHE A 251 -9.90 11.21 -5.47
N SER A 252 -8.62 11.12 -5.83
CA SER A 252 -7.73 12.30 -5.82
C SER A 252 -8.08 13.30 -6.92
N GLU A 253 -8.62 12.84 -8.05
CA GLU A 253 -9.10 13.68 -9.16
C GLU A 253 -10.52 14.22 -8.93
N GLY A 254 -11.18 13.82 -7.83
CA GLY A 254 -12.54 14.25 -7.50
C GLY A 254 -13.64 13.61 -8.36
N THR A 255 -13.35 12.51 -9.05
CA THR A 255 -14.33 11.76 -9.84
C THR A 255 -15.12 10.74 -9.00
N LEU A 256 -14.62 10.37 -7.82
CA LEU A 256 -15.39 9.67 -6.78
C LEU A 256 -15.97 10.68 -5.78
N THR A 257 -17.28 10.63 -5.55
CA THR A 257 -17.95 11.45 -4.54
C THR A 257 -17.59 10.92 -3.15
N GLN A 258 -17.03 11.77 -2.29
CA GLN A 258 -16.76 11.43 -0.90
C GLN A 258 -18.09 11.06 -0.19
N PRO A 259 -18.19 9.92 0.52
CA PRO A 259 -19.32 9.67 1.40
C PRO A 259 -19.42 10.81 2.43
N PRO A 260 -20.62 11.31 2.77
CA PRO A 260 -20.77 12.36 3.77
C PRO A 260 -20.07 11.91 5.07
N ALA A 261 -19.29 12.83 5.65
CA ALA A 261 -18.62 12.60 6.93
C ALA A 261 -19.65 12.10 7.95
N ALA A 262 -19.36 10.96 8.59
CA ALA A 262 -20.23 10.42 9.63
C ALA A 262 -20.47 11.53 10.68
N PRO A 263 -21.72 11.80 11.07
CA PRO A 263 -22.03 12.88 11.99
C PRO A 263 -21.30 12.62 13.31
N ALA A 264 -20.56 13.64 13.77
CA ALA A 264 -19.99 13.65 15.10
C ALA A 264 -21.14 13.45 16.10
N THR A 265 -21.14 12.35 16.82
CA THR A 265 -22.04 12.15 17.95
C THR A 265 -21.68 13.18 19.01
N ASP A 266 -22.43 14.28 19.05
CA ASP A 266 -22.40 15.26 20.12
C ASP A 266 -22.80 14.57 21.43
N ALA A 267 -21.79 14.25 22.24
CA ALA A 267 -21.97 13.91 23.64
C ALA A 267 -21.96 15.22 24.46
N ALA A 268 -23.13 15.85 24.60
CA ALA A 268 -23.34 16.91 25.59
C ALA A 268 -24.79 16.92 26.11
N ALA A 269 -24.95 16.30 27.28
CA ALA A 269 -25.84 16.62 28.40
C ALA A 269 -27.32 16.99 28.15
N THR A 270 -28.23 16.16 28.69
CA THR A 270 -29.28 16.69 29.58
C THR A 270 -29.51 15.70 30.73
N THR A 271 -29.39 16.23 31.93
CA THR A 271 -29.54 15.62 33.24
C THR A 271 -31.01 15.51 33.68
N ALA A 272 -31.23 14.56 34.60
CA ALA A 272 -32.31 14.46 35.59
C ALA A 272 -33.67 13.87 35.18
N ALA A 273 -33.98 12.67 35.67
CA ALA A 273 -34.77 12.51 36.90
C ALA A 273 -34.77 11.05 37.39
N SER A 274 -34.54 10.90 38.68
CA SER A 274 -34.47 9.67 39.46
C SER A 274 -35.84 9.20 39.94
N THR A 275 -36.15 7.90 39.79
CA THR A 275 -37.02 7.15 40.72
C THR A 275 -36.55 5.68 40.82
N THR A 276 -36.14 5.32 42.03
CA THR A 276 -35.96 3.99 42.67
C THR A 276 -37.20 3.08 42.50
N ALA A 277 -37.24 1.73 42.53
CA ALA A 277 -36.37 0.58 42.87
C ALA A 277 -37.13 -0.73 42.42
N PRO A 278 -36.80 -1.99 42.84
CA PRO A 278 -35.58 -2.82 42.73
C PRO A 278 -35.79 -4.25 42.11
N ALA A 279 -34.68 -5.01 42.01
CA ALA A 279 -34.53 -6.47 41.85
C ALA A 279 -34.93 -7.09 40.48
N THR A 280 -34.12 -7.90 39.80
CA THR A 280 -33.57 -9.20 40.24
C THR A 280 -32.46 -9.64 39.28
N ALA A 281 -31.37 -10.20 39.80
CA ALA A 281 -30.27 -10.78 39.02
C ALA A 281 -30.60 -12.21 38.52
N PRO A 282 -30.00 -12.66 37.41
CA PRO A 282 -29.64 -14.07 37.25
C PRO A 282 -28.13 -14.28 37.01
N ALA A 283 -27.70 -15.43 37.52
CA ALA A 283 -26.34 -15.90 37.76
C ALA A 283 -25.53 -16.32 36.50
N PRO A 284 -24.21 -16.53 36.63
CA PRO A 284 -23.29 -16.79 35.52
C PRO A 284 -23.17 -18.28 35.12
N ALA A 285 -22.55 -18.48 33.96
CA ALA A 285 -22.37 -19.74 33.23
C ALA A 285 -21.70 -20.89 34.01
N PRO A 286 -21.98 -22.16 33.65
CA PRO A 286 -21.29 -23.32 34.23
C PRO A 286 -19.97 -23.62 33.49
N ALA A 287 -18.90 -23.77 34.28
CA ALA A 287 -17.66 -24.43 33.90
C ALA A 287 -17.83 -25.96 34.01
N VAL A 288 -17.36 -26.70 33.01
CA VAL A 288 -17.26 -28.16 33.08
C VAL A 288 -15.83 -28.54 33.41
N ALA A 289 -15.68 -29.19 34.57
CA ALA A 289 -14.45 -29.74 35.11
C ALA A 289 -14.14 -31.14 34.56
N ALA A 290 -12.86 -31.49 34.63
CA ALA A 290 -12.29 -32.79 34.35
C ALA A 290 -12.62 -33.85 35.42
N ALA A 291 -12.71 -35.11 34.99
CA ALA A 291 -12.56 -36.35 35.74
C ALA A 291 -12.36 -37.46 34.67
N SER A 292 -11.44 -38.41 34.72
CA SER A 292 -10.46 -38.90 35.69
C SER A 292 -9.35 -39.62 34.92
#